data_AF-A0A410VCS5-F1
#
_entry.id   AF-A0A410VCS5-F1
#
_cell.length_a   1.000
_cell.length_b   1.000
_cell.length_c   1.000
_cell.angle_alpha   90.00
_cell.angle_beta   90.00
_cell.angle_gamma   90.00
#
_symmetry.space_group_name_H-M   'P 1'
#
loop_
_entity.id
_entity.type
_entity.pdbx_description
1 polymer ?
#
loop_
_entity_poly.entity_id
_entity_poly.type
_entity_poly.pdbx_seq_one_letter_code
_entity_poly.pdbx_strand_id
1 'polypeptide(L)'
;MARQNDVSTLTEAICRLVELGLAADTNQDRQKRRARKIAGDTLDRIGDVTTTADKRALRKRDLLDGPEEFGRVRIDRPRRNKSVRD
;
A
#
# COMPACT_ATOMS: atom_id res chain seq x y z
N MET A 1 -6.04 -47.19 -3.13
CA MET A 1 -4.96 -46.33 -2.62
C MET A 1 -5.59 -45.25 -1.75
N ALA A 2 -5.62 -45.47 -0.44
CA ALA A 2 -6.29 -44.59 0.51
C ALA A 2 -5.51 -43.28 0.64
N ARG A 3 -6.20 -42.14 0.50
CA ARG A 3 -5.62 -40.84 0.80
C ARG A 3 -5.40 -40.79 2.30
N GLN A 4 -4.15 -40.95 2.72
CA GLN A 4 -3.72 -40.64 4.07
C GLN A 4 -4.02 -39.15 4.26
N ASN A 5 -5.14 -38.87 4.91
CA ASN A 5 -5.37 -37.57 5.49
C ASN A 5 -4.29 -37.44 6.56
N ASP A 6 -3.23 -36.70 6.25
CA ASP A 6 -2.27 -36.22 7.25
C ASP A 6 -3.09 -35.45 8.28
N VAL A 7 -3.51 -36.15 9.34
CA VAL A 7 -4.08 -35.52 10.53
C VAL A 7 -2.88 -34.87 11.20
N SER A 8 -2.45 -33.73 10.66
CA SER A 8 -1.49 -32.87 11.34
C SER A 8 -2.03 -32.67 12.74
N THR A 9 -1.20 -32.95 13.73
CA THR A 9 -1.55 -32.66 15.12
C THR A 9 -1.95 -31.19 15.19
N LEU A 10 -2.86 -30.83 16.12
CA LEU A 10 -3.34 -29.45 16.24
C LEU A 10 -2.18 -28.43 16.26
N THR A 11 -1.08 -28.80 16.93
CA THR A 11 0.15 -28.02 16.99
C THR A 11 0.79 -27.81 15.61
N GLU A 12 0.94 -28.84 14.79
CA GLU A 12 1.51 -28.72 13.43
C GLU A 12 0.61 -27.87 12.51
N ALA A 13 -0.71 -28.01 12.65
CA ALA A 13 -1.65 -27.19 11.91
C ALA A 13 -1.54 -25.71 12.30
N ILE A 14 -1.39 -25.42 13.60
CA ILE A 14 -1.16 -24.06 14.11
C ILE A 14 0.18 -23.51 13.62
N CYS A 15 1.26 -24.29 13.70
CA CYS A 15 2.58 -23.87 13.21
C CYS A 15 2.54 -23.52 11.72
N ARG A 16 1.94 -24.39 10.88
CA ARG A 16 1.76 -24.10 9.44
C ARG A 16 0.92 -22.85 9.20
N LEU A 17 -0.15 -22.63 9.96
CA LEU A 17 -0.97 -21.43 9.81
C LEU A 17 -0.20 -20.16 10.16
N VAL A 18 0.59 -20.18 11.23
CA VAL A 18 1.45 -19.06 11.64
C VAL A 18 2.54 -18.81 10.60
N GLU A 19 3.21 -19.86 10.12
CA GLU A 19 4.21 -19.75 9.04
C GLU A 19 3.61 -19.14 7.77
N LEU A 20 2.43 -19.60 7.34
CA LEU A 20 1.71 -19.03 6.20
C LEU A 20 1.27 -17.59 6.46
N GLY A 21 0.82 -17.27 7.67
CA GLY A 21 0.42 -15.91 8.05
C GLY A 21 1.60 -14.94 8.10
N LEU A 22 2.78 -15.40 8.51
CA LEU A 22 4.02 -14.62 8.51
C LEU A 22 4.64 -14.52 7.11
N ALA A 23 4.50 -15.56 6.28
CA ALA A 23 4.95 -15.57 4.89
C ALA A 23 3.96 -14.91 3.91
N ALA A 24 2.72 -14.64 4.35
CA ALA A 24 1.72 -13.91 3.58
C ALA A 24 2.11 -12.44 3.52
N ASP A 25 3.05 -12.15 2.62
CA ASP A 25 3.69 -10.84 2.50
C ASP A 25 3.10 -10.03 1.31
N THR A 26 2.73 -8.78 1.62
CA THR A 26 2.81 -7.55 0.81
C THR A 26 2.36 -7.48 -0.66
N ASN A 27 1.71 -8.49 -1.24
CA ASN A 27 1.35 -8.41 -2.66
C ASN A 27 0.36 -7.25 -2.96
N GLN A 28 -0.52 -6.92 -2.01
CA GLN A 28 -1.37 -5.73 -2.07
C GLN A 28 -0.55 -4.43 -2.09
N ASP A 29 0.53 -4.34 -1.29
CA ASP A 29 1.42 -3.19 -1.28
C ASP A 29 2.17 -3.03 -2.61
N ARG A 30 2.56 -4.15 -3.24
CA ARG A 30 3.20 -4.13 -4.55
C ARG A 30 2.26 -3.61 -5.64
N GLN A 31 1.01 -4.07 -5.67
CA GLN A 31 0.01 -3.59 -6.62
C GLN A 31 -0.31 -2.11 -6.40
N LYS A 32 -0.52 -1.69 -5.13
CA LYS A 32 -0.76 -0.29 -4.76
C LYS A 32 0.39 0.63 -5.20
N ARG A 33 1.65 0.22 -4.95
CA ARG A 33 2.85 0.96 -5.40
C ARG A 33 2.91 1.07 -6.92
N ARG A 34 2.61 0.00 -7.66
CA ARG A 34 2.58 0.00 -9.13
C ARG A 34 1.50 0.94 -9.68
N ALA A 35 0.27 0.85 -9.17
CA ALA A 35 -0.83 1.72 -9.58
C ALA A 35 -0.48 3.20 -9.33
N ARG A 36 0.07 3.50 -8.14
CA ARG A 36 0.52 4.85 -7.79
C ARG A 36 1.61 5.36 -8.72
N LYS A 37 2.57 4.52 -9.12
CA LYS A 37 3.61 4.89 -10.08
C LYS A 37 2.99 5.23 -11.44
N ILE A 38 2.14 4.36 -11.99
CA ILE A 38 1.49 4.56 -13.29
C ILE A 38 0.68 5.86 -13.29
N ALA A 39 -0.10 6.10 -12.24
CA ALA A 39 -0.86 7.34 -12.08
C ALA A 39 0.07 8.56 -12.04
N GLY A 40 1.16 8.49 -11.27
CA GLY A 40 2.15 9.56 -11.18
C GLY A 40 2.81 9.89 -12.52
N ASP A 41 3.27 8.88 -13.25
CA ASP A 41 3.89 9.04 -14.57
C ASP A 41 2.89 9.62 -15.59
N THR A 42 1.61 9.22 -15.49
CA THR A 42 0.54 9.76 -16.35
C THR A 42 0.30 11.24 -16.05
N LEU A 43 0.21 11.62 -14.77
CA LEU A 43 0.03 13.01 -14.34
C LEU A 43 1.18 13.92 -14.77
N ASP A 44 2.41 13.41 -14.79
CA ASP A 44 3.56 14.15 -15.31
C ASP A 44 3.42 14.42 -16.82
N ARG A 45 2.86 13.47 -17.57
CA ARG A 45 2.65 13.60 -19.01
C ARG A 45 1.48 14.52 -19.37
N ILE A 46 0.37 14.47 -18.64
CA ILE A 46 -0.83 15.29 -18.92
C ILE A 46 -0.83 16.63 -18.17
N GLY A 47 0.19 16.90 -17.36
CA GLY A 47 0.28 18.09 -16.54
C GLY A 47 0.33 19.36 -17.38
N ASP A 48 -0.39 20.38 -16.94
CA ASP A 48 -0.44 21.68 -17.61
C ASP A 48 0.92 22.39 -17.58
N VAL A 49 1.56 22.48 -18.74
CA VAL A 49 2.89 23.06 -18.93
C VAL A 49 2.92 24.57 -18.67
N THR A 50 1.76 25.25 -18.74
CA THR A 50 1.66 26.69 -18.47
C THR A 50 1.75 27.03 -16.98
N THR A 51 1.60 26.02 -16.12
CA THR A 51 1.69 26.16 -14.67
C THR A 51 3.13 25.93 -14.16
N THR A 52 3.52 26.66 -13.10
CA THR A 52 4.83 26.50 -12.45
C THR A 52 5.07 25.07 -11.96
N ALA A 53 6.34 24.66 -11.90
CA ALA A 53 6.71 23.30 -11.48
C ALA A 53 6.18 22.97 -10.06
N ASP A 54 6.22 23.92 -9.14
CA ASP A 54 5.75 23.74 -7.77
C ASP A 54 4.24 23.49 -7.70
N LYS A 55 3.46 24.26 -8.45
CA LYS A 55 2.00 24.09 -8.50
C LYS A 55 1.62 22.77 -9.16
N ARG A 56 2.36 22.34 -10.19
CA ARG A 56 2.20 21.01 -10.79
C ARG A 56 2.53 19.90 -9.79
N ALA A 57 3.62 20.04 -9.03
CA ALA A 57 4.02 19.06 -8.03
C ALA A 57 3.01 18.95 -6.87
N LEU A 58 2.51 20.09 -6.37
CA LEU A 58 1.45 20.14 -5.36
C LEU A 58 0.19 19.43 -5.87
N ARG A 59 -0.30 19.80 -7.06
CA ARG A 59 -1.48 19.18 -7.65
C ARG A 59 -1.31 17.69 -7.88
N LYS A 60 -0.14 17.24 -8.35
CA LYS A 60 0.18 15.81 -8.49
C LYS A 60 0.10 15.09 -7.15
N ARG A 61 0.69 15.67 -6.10
CA ARG A 61 0.63 15.12 -4.75
C ARG A 61 -0.81 15.03 -4.27
N ASP A 62 -1.60 16.08 -4.43
CA ASP A 62 -2.99 16.10 -3.97
C ASP A 62 -3.88 15.12 -4.75
N LEU A 63 -3.57 14.83 -6.02
CA LEU A 63 -4.27 13.79 -6.80
C LEU A 63 -3.86 12.37 -6.42
N LEU A 64 -2.59 12.15 -6.03
CA LEU A 64 -2.09 10.82 -5.65
C LEU A 64 -2.35 10.47 -4.18
N ASP A 65 -2.21 11.46 -3.30
CA ASP A 65 -2.31 11.33 -1.84
C ASP A 65 -3.56 12.00 -1.27
N GLY A 66 -4.37 12.67 -2.08
CA GLY A 66 -5.45 13.49 -1.55
C GLY A 66 -4.94 14.80 -0.93
N PRO A 67 -5.81 15.80 -0.80
CA PRO A 67 -5.50 17.03 -0.07
C PRO A 67 -5.22 16.72 1.41
N GLU A 68 -4.41 17.58 2.04
CA GLU A 68 -3.96 17.39 3.42
C GLU A 68 -5.13 17.40 4.42
N GLU A 69 -6.16 18.19 4.12
CA GLU A 69 -7.40 18.34 4.88
C GLU A 69 -8.11 17.00 5.10
N PHE A 70 -8.02 16.10 4.12
CA PHE A 70 -8.66 14.78 4.18
C PHE A 70 -7.74 13.69 4.72
N GLY A 71 -6.47 13.99 5.00
CA GLY A 71 -5.50 13.01 5.48
C GLY A 71 -5.95 12.28 6.75
N ARG A 72 -6.74 12.94 7.62
CA ARG A 72 -7.26 12.38 8.87
C ARG A 72 -8.39 11.36 8.68
N VAL A 73 -9.16 11.48 7.60
CA VAL A 73 -10.33 10.62 7.32
C VAL A 73 -10.00 9.47 6.36
N ARG A 74 -8.81 9.46 5.76
CA ARG A 74 -8.35 8.38 4.87
C ARG A 74 -8.15 7.08 5.64
N ILE A 75 -8.96 6.07 5.30
CA ILE A 75 -8.89 4.71 5.86
C ILE A 75 -7.76 3.91 5.23
N ASP A 76 -7.41 4.21 3.97
CA ASP A 76 -6.47 3.45 3.16
C ASP A 76 -4.99 3.76 3.45
N ARG A 77 -4.70 4.71 4.35
CA ARG A 77 -3.36 5.13 4.71
C ARG A 77 -3.06 4.72 6.16
N PRO A 78 -1.95 4.01 6.42
CA PRO A 78 -1.51 3.79 7.79
C PRO A 78 -1.28 5.15 8.44
N ARG A 79 -1.85 5.36 9.63
CA ARG A 79 -1.65 6.59 10.40
C ARG A 79 -0.15 6.74 10.61
N ARG A 80 0.45 7.76 9.98
CA ARG A 80 1.79 8.18 10.36
C ARG A 80 1.67 8.74 11.77
N ASN A 81 1.98 7.91 12.76
CA ASN A 81 2.39 8.43 14.05
C ASN A 81 3.60 9.32 13.73
N LYS A 82 3.41 10.64 13.79
CA LYS A 82 4.55 11.56 13.76
C LYS A 82 5.35 11.19 15.00
N SER A 83 6.38 10.36 14.86
CA SER A 83 7.45 10.35 15.85
C SER A 83 7.98 11.78 15.80
N VAL A 84 7.62 12.57 16.80
CA VAL A 84 8.35 13.79 17.15
C VAL A 84 9.78 13.31 17.34
N ARG A 85 10.62 13.57 16.34
CA ARG A 85 12.07 13.55 16.54
C ARG A 85 12.38 14.98 16.95
N ASP A 86 12.58 15.15 18.25
CA ASP A 86 13.27 16.30 18.82
C ASP A 86 14.72 16.33 18.32
#